data_AF-A0A511V346-F1
#
_entry.id   AF-A0A511V346-F1
#
_cell.length_a   1.000
_cell.length_b   1.000
_cell.length_c   1.000
_cell.angle_alpha   90.00
_cell.angle_beta   90.00
_cell.angle_gamma   90.00
#
_symmetry.space_group_name_H-M   'P 1'
#
loop_
_entity.id
_entity.type
_entity.pdbx_description
1 polymer ?
#
loop_
_entity_poly.entity_id
_entity_poly.type
_entity_poly.pdbx_seq_one_letter_code
_entity_poly.pdbx_strand_id
1 'polypeptide(L)'
;MVSKISIYFLYISACLTGGLIAGIYFSNKEAGWGDFSYPMTVYTRDGYEVIPRSKYLLYVLLAMLVIILMVLCLSILMNIFFKNMYANVLFGLGLFALADLLQAAGLNMGLLYPIKFVDFASVLSGETAIQIDQSSIDYRYMMIWLIVSVLALMVILFGQNRHSFHGNVLFYL
;
A
#
# COMPACT_ATOMS: atom_id res chain seq x y z
N MET A 1 2.48 -6.74 -29.57
CA MET A 1 2.85 -6.47 -28.16
C MET A 1 2.08 -5.28 -27.57
N VAL A 2 2.05 -4.12 -28.24
CA VAL A 2 1.31 -2.92 -27.79
C VAL A 2 -0.18 -3.20 -27.46
N SER A 3 -0.88 -3.96 -28.31
CA SER A 3 -2.30 -4.32 -28.09
C SER A 3 -2.54 -5.16 -26.82
N LYS A 4 -1.60 -6.02 -26.42
CA LYS A 4 -1.72 -6.78 -25.15
C LYS A 4 -1.54 -5.84 -23.95
N ILE A 5 -0.52 -4.99 -24.00
CA ILE A 5 -0.23 -4.02 -22.95
C ILE A 5 -1.41 -3.05 -22.75
N SER A 6 -2.03 -2.57 -23.83
CA SER A 6 -3.18 -1.68 -23.75
C SER A 6 -4.39 -2.36 -23.11
N ILE A 7 -4.65 -3.65 -23.39
CA ILE A 7 -5.76 -4.39 -22.80
C ILE A 7 -5.56 -4.57 -21.28
N TYR A 8 -4.36 -4.96 -20.84
CA TYR A 8 -4.07 -5.08 -19.41
C TYR A 8 -4.16 -3.75 -18.68
N PHE A 9 -3.65 -2.67 -19.29
CA PHE A 9 -3.75 -1.33 -18.72
C PHE A 9 -5.22 -0.90 -18.58
N LEU A 10 -6.02 -1.11 -19.62
CA LEU A 10 -7.44 -0.74 -19.63
C LEU A 10 -8.22 -1.55 -18.60
N TYR A 11 -7.95 -2.85 -18.48
CA TYR A 11 -8.54 -3.72 -17.47
C TYR A 11 -8.21 -3.25 -16.03
N ILE A 12 -6.94 -2.99 -15.75
CA ILE A 12 -6.49 -2.52 -14.43
C ILE A 12 -7.11 -1.15 -14.10
N SER A 13 -7.14 -0.24 -15.08
CA SER A 13 -7.74 1.10 -14.91
C SER A 13 -9.25 1.05 -14.67
N ALA A 14 -9.96 0.14 -15.34
CA ALA A 14 -11.39 -0.07 -15.14
C ALA A 14 -11.69 -0.65 -13.76
N CYS A 15 -10.91 -1.63 -13.31
CA CYS A 15 -11.02 -2.18 -11.94
C CYS A 15 -10.76 -1.10 -10.88
N LEU A 16 -9.71 -0.27 -11.05
CA LEU A 16 -9.39 0.82 -10.13
C LEU A 16 -10.52 1.86 -10.07
N THR A 17 -10.99 2.32 -11.23
CA THR A 17 -12.08 3.31 -11.31
C THR A 17 -13.36 2.74 -10.71
N GLY A 18 -13.70 1.48 -11.02
CA GLY A 18 -14.85 0.79 -10.47
C GLY A 18 -14.79 0.66 -8.94
N GLY A 19 -13.63 0.27 -8.40
CA GLY A 19 -13.41 0.21 -6.95
C GLY A 19 -13.54 1.58 -6.27
N LEU A 20 -13.05 2.64 -6.92
CA LEU A 20 -13.15 4.02 -6.41
C LEU A 20 -14.62 4.48 -6.37
N ILE A 21 -15.38 4.25 -7.44
CA ILE A 21 -16.82 4.58 -7.49
C ILE A 21 -17.59 3.79 -6.42
N ALA A 22 -17.32 2.48 -6.29
CA ALA A 22 -17.95 1.65 -5.27
C ALA A 22 -17.63 2.17 -3.86
N GLY A 23 -16.36 2.52 -3.59
CA GLY A 23 -15.93 3.10 -2.32
C GLY A 23 -16.64 4.42 -1.99
N ILE A 24 -16.74 5.34 -2.96
CA ILE A 24 -17.49 6.60 -2.79
C ILE A 24 -18.96 6.32 -2.49
N TYR A 25 -19.59 5.40 -3.25
CA TYR A 25 -20.99 5.05 -3.06
C TYR A 25 -21.27 4.48 -1.66
N PHE A 26 -20.44 3.55 -1.20
CA PHE A 26 -20.55 2.99 0.15
C PHE A 26 -20.31 4.06 1.23
N SER A 27 -19.26 4.86 1.10
CA SER A 27 -18.96 5.93 2.06
C SER A 27 -20.09 6.95 2.15
N ASN A 28 -20.71 7.31 1.02
CA ASN A 28 -21.83 8.25 1.00
C ASN A 28 -23.08 7.67 1.69
N LYS A 29 -23.31 6.38 1.56
CA LYS A 29 -24.44 5.72 2.21
C LYS A 29 -24.34 5.74 3.74
N GLU A 30 -23.13 5.65 4.29
CA GLU A 30 -22.91 5.62 5.73
C GLU A 30 -22.68 7.00 6.35
N ALA A 31 -21.93 7.88 5.69
CA ALA A 31 -21.51 9.17 6.24
C ALA A 31 -22.11 10.40 5.54
N GLY A 32 -22.88 10.20 4.46
CA GLY A 32 -23.39 11.28 3.60
C GLY A 32 -22.29 11.93 2.73
N TRP A 33 -22.66 13.01 2.04
CA TRP A 33 -21.76 13.75 1.13
C TRP A 33 -20.67 14.55 1.86
N GLY A 34 -20.78 14.67 3.20
CA GLY A 34 -19.86 15.42 4.06
C GLY A 34 -19.89 16.94 3.82
N ASP A 35 -19.35 17.70 4.78
CA ASP A 35 -19.16 19.15 4.66
C ASP A 35 -17.66 19.50 4.67
N PHE A 36 -17.16 20.02 3.55
CA PHE A 36 -15.75 20.36 3.36
C PHE A 36 -15.22 21.48 4.24
N SER A 37 -16.11 22.17 4.95
CA SER A 37 -15.79 23.30 5.84
C SER A 37 -15.22 22.83 7.19
N TYR A 38 -15.45 21.58 7.58
CA TYR A 38 -15.00 21.08 8.88
C TYR A 38 -13.55 20.58 8.84
N PRO A 39 -12.67 21.09 9.72
CA PRO A 39 -11.30 20.62 9.83
C PRO A 39 -11.24 19.20 10.39
N MET A 40 -10.14 18.50 10.09
CA MET A 40 -9.90 17.13 10.53
C MET A 40 -8.71 17.08 11.48
N THR A 41 -8.78 16.24 12.51
CA THR A 41 -7.65 15.96 13.41
C THR A 41 -6.76 14.88 12.83
N VAL A 42 -5.45 15.11 12.84
CA VAL A 42 -4.43 14.15 12.41
C VAL A 42 -3.39 13.99 13.50
N TYR A 43 -2.99 12.75 13.75
CA TYR A 43 -1.92 12.43 14.68
C TYR A 43 -0.54 12.81 14.11
N THR A 44 0.26 13.45 14.95
CA THR A 44 1.63 13.85 14.70
C THR A 44 2.50 13.44 15.90
N ARG A 45 3.82 13.42 15.70
CA ARG A 45 4.77 13.10 16.78
C ARG A 45 4.58 13.96 18.04
N ASP A 46 4.14 15.20 17.88
CA ASP A 46 3.95 16.18 18.97
C ASP A 46 2.51 16.21 19.50
N GLY A 47 1.64 15.30 19.04
CA GLY A 47 0.23 15.21 19.44
C GLY A 47 -0.74 15.32 18.27
N TYR A 48 -1.94 15.84 18.51
CA TYR A 48 -2.96 15.97 17.46
C TYR A 48 -2.93 17.38 16.84
N GLU A 49 -2.77 17.45 15.51
CA GLU A 49 -2.86 18.69 14.75
C GLU A 49 -4.22 18.76 14.05
N VAL A 50 -4.85 19.94 14.08
CA VAL A 50 -6.08 20.22 13.32
C VAL A 50 -5.70 20.77 11.96
N ILE A 51 -6.01 20.04 10.89
CA ILE A 51 -5.69 20.44 9.52
C ILE A 51 -6.95 20.72 8.69
N PRO A 52 -6.87 21.60 7.69
CA PRO A 52 -7.95 21.79 6.73
C PRO A 52 -8.27 20.48 6.00
N ARG A 53 -9.56 20.23 5.71
CA ARG A 53 -9.97 18.99 5.04
C ARG A 53 -9.32 18.79 3.67
N SER A 54 -9.03 19.86 2.94
CA SER A 54 -8.30 19.80 1.67
C SER A 54 -6.90 19.19 1.82
N LYS A 55 -6.16 19.56 2.88
CA LYS A 55 -4.85 19.00 3.22
C LYS A 55 -4.97 17.53 3.63
N TYR A 56 -6.00 17.19 4.42
CA TYR A 56 -6.31 15.81 4.77
C TYR A 56 -6.58 14.94 3.52
N LEU A 57 -7.40 15.43 2.60
CA LEU A 57 -7.76 14.72 1.38
C LEU A 57 -6.53 14.51 0.47
N LEU A 58 -5.64 15.49 0.42
CA LEU A 58 -4.35 15.35 -0.25
C LEU A 58 -3.48 14.27 0.40
N TYR A 59 -3.42 14.21 1.74
CA TYR A 59 -2.68 13.16 2.45
C TYR A 59 -3.21 11.76 2.15
N VAL A 60 -4.54 11.60 2.14
CA VAL A 60 -5.21 10.34 1.79
C VAL A 60 -4.90 9.94 0.36
N LEU A 61 -5.02 10.87 -0.60
CA LEU A 61 -4.76 10.59 -2.01
C LEU A 61 -3.31 10.17 -2.24
N LEU A 62 -2.36 10.84 -1.60
CA LEU A 62 -0.93 10.56 -1.73
C LEU A 62 -0.56 9.22 -1.08
N ALA A 63 -1.11 8.92 0.11
CA ALA A 63 -0.94 7.63 0.76
C ALA A 63 -1.50 6.49 -0.11
N MET A 64 -2.73 6.66 -0.63
CA MET A 64 -3.38 5.66 -1.47
C MET A 64 -2.59 5.39 -2.76
N LEU A 65 -2.05 6.43 -3.40
CA LEU A 65 -1.20 6.29 -4.58
C LEU A 65 0.04 5.44 -4.28
N VAL A 66 0.76 5.74 -3.19
CA VAL A 66 1.96 4.99 -2.81
C VAL A 66 1.62 3.54 -2.42
N ILE A 67 0.52 3.32 -1.69
CA ILE A 67 0.05 1.98 -1.33
C ILE A 67 -0.29 1.17 -2.58
N ILE A 68 -1.00 1.76 -3.56
CA ILE A 68 -1.31 1.10 -4.83
C ILE A 68 -0.03 0.70 -5.56
N LEU A 69 0.95 1.59 -5.63
CA LEU A 69 2.26 1.27 -6.24
C LEU A 69 2.96 0.12 -5.49
N MET A 70 2.92 0.12 -4.16
CA MET A 70 3.50 -0.93 -3.33
C MET A 70 2.84 -2.29 -3.61
N VAL A 71 1.51 -2.34 -3.57
CA VAL A 71 0.73 -3.56 -3.82
C VAL A 71 0.95 -4.06 -5.24
N LEU A 72 1.04 -3.17 -6.23
CA LEU A 72 1.33 -3.53 -7.61
C LEU A 72 2.73 -4.14 -7.76
N CYS A 73 3.76 -3.52 -7.17
CA CYS A 73 5.12 -4.06 -7.19
C CYS A 73 5.18 -5.44 -6.49
N LEU A 74 4.52 -5.57 -5.33
CA LEU A 74 4.45 -6.83 -4.59
C LEU A 74 3.74 -7.92 -5.41
N SER A 75 2.61 -7.59 -6.05
CA SER A 75 1.86 -8.53 -6.88
C SER A 75 2.66 -9.01 -8.09
N ILE A 76 3.42 -8.12 -8.76
CA ILE A 76 4.34 -8.51 -9.84
C ILE A 76 5.44 -9.44 -9.30
N LEU A 77 6.04 -9.09 -8.17
CA LEU A 77 7.12 -9.87 -7.57
C LEU A 77 6.65 -11.29 -7.22
N MET A 78 5.50 -11.40 -6.57
CA MET A 78 4.90 -12.68 -6.21
C MET A 78 4.46 -13.49 -7.44
N ASN A 79 3.99 -12.83 -8.49
CA ASN A 79 3.69 -13.50 -9.76
C ASN A 79 4.95 -14.11 -10.41
N ILE A 80 6.11 -13.45 -10.29
CA ILE A 80 7.40 -14.00 -10.74
C ILE A 80 7.78 -15.24 -9.93
N PHE A 81 7.63 -15.21 -8.60
CA PHE A 81 7.99 -16.32 -7.72
C PHE A 81 7.09 -17.54 -7.87
N PHE A 82 5.76 -17.34 -7.82
CA PHE A 82 4.82 -18.46 -7.76
C PHE A 82 4.31 -18.91 -9.13
N LYS A 83 4.35 -18.03 -10.15
CA LYS A 83 3.78 -18.25 -11.49
C LYS A 83 2.32 -18.76 -11.45
N ASN A 84 1.63 -18.54 -10.34
CA ASN A 84 0.30 -19.02 -10.06
C ASN A 84 -0.49 -17.91 -9.39
N MET A 85 -1.61 -17.52 -10.01
CA MET A 85 -2.47 -16.44 -9.55
C MET A 85 -3.07 -16.72 -8.17
N TYR A 86 -3.49 -17.95 -7.89
CA TYR A 86 -4.07 -18.32 -6.60
C TYR A 86 -3.04 -18.25 -5.48
N ALA A 87 -1.84 -18.80 -5.72
CA ALA A 87 -0.75 -18.74 -4.76
C ALA A 87 -0.34 -17.29 -4.48
N ASN A 88 -0.32 -16.42 -5.50
CA ASN A 88 -0.02 -15.00 -5.35
C ASN A 88 -1.01 -14.31 -4.39
N VAL A 89 -2.32 -14.48 -4.62
CA VAL A 89 -3.36 -13.88 -3.76
C VAL A 89 -3.27 -14.42 -2.33
N LEU A 90 -3.10 -15.74 -2.17
CA LEU A 90 -3.07 -16.41 -0.87
C LEU A 90 -1.83 -16.00 -0.05
N PHE A 91 -0.65 -15.93 -0.69
CA PHE A 91 0.56 -15.42 -0.04
C PHE A 91 0.48 -13.93 0.24
N GLY A 92 -0.08 -13.12 -0.66
CA GLY A 92 -0.28 -11.69 -0.43
C GLY A 92 -1.11 -11.45 0.83
N LEU A 93 -2.30 -12.06 0.90
CA LEU A 93 -3.17 -11.99 2.08
C LEU A 93 -2.51 -12.55 3.33
N GLY A 94 -1.81 -13.69 3.20
CA GLY A 94 -1.06 -14.29 4.29
C GLY A 94 0.02 -13.36 4.85
N LEU A 95 0.72 -12.63 3.99
CA LEU A 95 1.78 -11.69 4.39
C LEU A 95 1.21 -10.49 5.15
N PHE A 96 0.03 -9.98 4.75
CA PHE A 96 -0.70 -8.95 5.51
C PHE A 96 -1.16 -9.46 6.88
N ALA A 97 -1.81 -10.62 6.91
CA ALA A 97 -2.32 -11.22 8.15
C ALA A 97 -1.21 -11.64 9.12
N LEU A 98 -0.04 -12.04 8.60
CA LEU A 98 1.09 -12.47 9.40
C LEU A 98 1.67 -11.33 10.24
N ALA A 99 1.65 -10.09 9.73
CA ALA A 99 2.06 -8.93 10.52
C ALA A 99 1.16 -8.72 11.74
N ASP A 100 -0.16 -8.91 11.58
CA ASP A 100 -1.13 -8.81 12.69
C ASP A 100 -0.94 -9.94 13.71
N LEU A 101 -0.74 -11.18 13.23
CA LEU A 101 -0.55 -12.35 14.08
C LEU A 101 0.74 -12.27 14.92
N LEU A 102 1.84 -11.81 14.32
CA LEU A 102 3.11 -11.65 15.04
C LEU A 102 3.01 -10.56 16.11
N GLN A 103 2.32 -9.46 15.82
CA GLN A 103 2.10 -8.41 16.81
C GLN A 103 1.20 -8.89 17.95
N ALA A 104 0.14 -9.63 17.65
CA ALA A 104 -0.73 -10.26 18.66
C ALA A 104 0.02 -11.28 19.54
N ALA A 105 1.06 -11.93 18.99
CA ALA A 105 1.96 -12.80 19.73
C ALA A 105 3.04 -12.04 20.54
N GLY A 106 3.03 -10.71 20.56
CA GLY A 106 3.98 -9.87 21.28
C GLY A 106 5.35 -9.72 20.58
N LEU A 107 5.48 -10.17 19.33
CA LEU A 107 6.72 -10.05 18.56
C LEU A 107 6.75 -8.72 17.80
N ASN A 108 7.48 -7.75 18.34
CA ASN A 108 7.70 -6.46 17.69
C ASN A 108 8.75 -6.57 16.57
N MET A 109 8.32 -6.98 15.37
CA MET A 109 9.18 -7.01 14.18
C MET A 109 9.10 -5.70 13.41
N GLY A 110 10.01 -4.77 13.69
CA GLY A 110 10.04 -3.46 13.02
C GLY A 110 10.18 -3.50 11.50
N LEU A 111 10.67 -4.62 10.96
CA LEU A 111 10.81 -4.83 9.51
C LEU A 111 9.46 -5.04 8.79
N LEU A 112 8.41 -5.45 9.52
CA LEU A 112 7.07 -5.68 8.99
C LEU A 112 6.13 -4.48 9.18
N TYR A 113 6.60 -3.41 9.82
CA TYR A 113 5.82 -2.18 9.98
C TYR A 113 5.29 -1.55 8.68
N PRO A 114 5.99 -1.61 7.52
CA PRO A 114 5.44 -1.11 6.26
C PRO A 114 4.13 -1.75 5.83
N ILE A 115 3.86 -2.97 6.27
CA ILE A 115 2.61 -3.70 5.99
C ILE A 115 1.45 -3.09 6.79
N LYS A 116 1.71 -2.71 8.05
CA LYS A 116 0.73 -2.02 8.91
C LYS A 116 0.38 -0.63 8.39
N PHE A 117 1.32 0.04 7.75
CA PHE A 117 1.12 1.36 7.14
C PHE A 117 0.18 1.36 5.93
N VAL A 118 -0.25 0.19 5.44
CA VAL A 118 -1.33 0.09 4.45
C VAL A 118 -2.66 0.55 5.04
N ASP A 119 -2.89 0.35 6.34
CA ASP A 119 -3.98 1.00 7.06
C ASP A 119 -3.58 2.44 7.44
N PHE A 120 -3.53 3.30 6.44
CA PHE A 120 -3.17 4.71 6.62
C PHE A 120 -4.16 5.46 7.52
N ALA A 121 -5.41 4.98 7.64
CA ALA A 121 -6.42 5.61 8.48
C ALA A 121 -6.06 5.43 9.96
N SER A 122 -5.61 4.23 10.34
CA SER A 122 -5.07 3.94 11.67
C SER A 122 -3.81 4.76 12.00
N VAL A 123 -2.99 5.09 11.00
CA VAL A 123 -1.83 5.98 11.19
C VAL A 123 -2.27 7.43 11.42
N LEU A 124 -3.21 7.93 10.62
CA LEU A 124 -3.73 9.30 10.75
C LEU A 124 -4.49 9.51 12.07
N SER A 125 -5.12 8.47 12.62
CA SER A 125 -5.79 8.51 13.93
C SER A 125 -4.82 8.36 15.12
N GLY A 126 -3.59 7.91 14.87
CA GLY A 126 -2.59 7.60 15.90
C GLY A 126 -2.75 6.22 16.54
N GLU A 127 -3.75 5.44 16.12
CA GLU A 127 -3.96 4.09 16.64
C GLU A 127 -2.76 3.17 16.33
N THR A 128 -2.17 3.29 15.14
CA THR A 128 -0.96 2.51 14.78
C THR A 128 0.22 2.83 15.71
N ALA A 129 0.38 4.08 16.14
CA ALA A 129 1.43 4.48 17.08
C ALA A 129 1.24 3.83 18.46
N ILE A 130 -0.02 3.67 18.89
CA ILE A 130 -0.38 2.99 20.14
C ILE A 130 -0.13 1.47 20.00
N GLN A 131 -0.57 0.87 18.89
CA GLN A 131 -0.41 -0.58 18.66
C GLN A 131 1.06 -1.01 18.61
N ILE A 132 1.93 -0.17 18.07
CA ILE A 132 3.36 -0.45 17.89
C ILE A 132 4.19 0.07 19.09
N ASP A 133 3.55 0.75 20.06
CA ASP A 133 4.20 1.40 21.21
C ASP A 133 5.32 2.37 20.79
N GLN A 134 5.07 3.15 19.72
CA GLN A 134 6.01 4.12 19.17
C GLN A 134 5.31 5.43 18.78
N SER A 135 5.45 6.44 19.63
CA SER A 135 4.90 7.79 19.42
C SER A 135 5.52 8.56 18.24
N SER A 136 6.65 8.07 17.70
CA SER A 136 7.28 8.66 16.51
C SER A 136 6.60 8.29 15.20
N ILE A 137 5.62 7.39 15.21
CA ILE A 137 4.90 6.95 14.01
C ILE A 137 3.83 7.99 13.67
N ASP A 138 4.22 8.97 12.87
CA ASP A 138 3.33 9.94 12.26
C ASP A 138 3.12 9.69 10.77
N TYR A 139 2.26 10.50 10.13
CA TYR A 139 2.02 10.43 8.69
C TYR A 139 3.31 10.53 7.86
N ARG A 140 4.29 11.34 8.30
CA ARG A 140 5.53 11.57 7.55
C ARG A 140 6.42 10.33 7.60
N TYR A 141 6.52 9.71 8.78
CA TYR A 141 7.21 8.45 9.00
C TYR A 141 6.62 7.34 8.13
N MET A 142 5.30 7.21 8.13
CA MET A 142 4.56 6.26 7.29
C MET A 142 4.88 6.45 5.80
N MET A 143 4.80 7.69 5.30
CA MET A 143 5.08 8.00 3.90
C MET A 143 6.51 7.65 3.50
N ILE A 144 7.50 7.97 4.34
CA ILE A 144 8.91 7.63 4.08
C ILE A 144 9.06 6.11 3.97
N TRP A 145 8.50 5.36 4.92
CA TRP A 145 8.60 3.90 4.92
C TRP A 145 7.91 3.24 3.74
N LEU A 146 6.73 3.73 3.35
CA LEU A 146 6.03 3.24 2.16
C LEU A 146 6.85 3.51 0.89
N ILE A 147 7.40 4.71 0.72
CA ILE A 147 8.25 5.05 -0.43
C ILE A 147 9.52 4.19 -0.46
N VAL A 148 10.20 4.03 0.67
CA VAL A 148 11.39 3.18 0.78
C VAL A 148 11.07 1.74 0.42
N SER A 149 9.92 1.22 0.87
CA SER A 149 9.46 -0.13 0.57
C SER A 149 9.17 -0.31 -0.93
N VAL A 150 8.51 0.67 -1.55
CA VAL A 150 8.28 0.70 -3.00
C VAL A 150 9.62 0.68 -3.76
N LEU A 151 10.57 1.54 -3.38
CA LEU A 151 11.89 1.59 -4.02
C LEU A 151 12.65 0.27 -3.86
N ALA A 152 12.62 -0.33 -2.67
CA ALA A 152 13.23 -1.64 -2.42
C ALA A 152 12.62 -2.72 -3.32
N LEU A 153 11.29 -2.77 -3.44
CA LEU A 153 10.60 -3.70 -4.35
C LEU A 153 10.99 -3.46 -5.81
N MET A 154 11.09 -2.20 -6.26
CA MET A 154 11.53 -1.89 -7.62
C MET A 154 12.96 -2.36 -7.90
N VAL A 155 13.89 -2.19 -6.95
CA VAL A 155 15.27 -2.67 -7.07
C VAL A 155 15.31 -4.19 -7.20
N ILE A 156 14.53 -4.91 -6.38
CA ILE A 156 14.43 -6.38 -6.44
C ILE A 156 13.86 -6.82 -7.81
N LEU A 157 12.78 -6.19 -8.26
CA LEU A 157 12.17 -6.47 -9.56
C LEU A 157 13.15 -6.22 -10.71
N PHE A 158 13.92 -5.14 -10.66
CA PHE A 158 14.94 -4.83 -11.67
C PHE A 158 16.06 -5.87 -11.69
N GLY A 159 16.53 -6.31 -10.51
CA GLY A 159 17.52 -7.38 -10.38
C GLY A 159 17.03 -8.70 -10.99
N GLN A 160 15.81 -9.12 -10.65
CA GLN A 160 15.21 -10.34 -11.21
C GLN A 160 15.05 -10.27 -12.73
N ASN A 161 14.59 -9.12 -13.26
CA ASN A 161 14.44 -8.95 -14.69
C ASN A 161 15.80 -9.05 -15.42
N ARG A 162 16.87 -8.50 -14.85
CA ARG A 162 18.24 -8.62 -15.40
C ARG A 162 18.73 -10.07 -15.46
N HIS A 163 18.48 -10.87 -14.41
CA HIS A 163 18.83 -12.28 -14.38
C HIS A 163 18.03 -13.10 -15.39
N SER A 164 16.74 -12.83 -15.53
CA SER A 164 15.88 -13.49 -16.53
C SER A 164 16.33 -13.22 -17.97
N PHE A 165 16.83 -12.00 -18.25
CA PHE A 165 17.36 -11.64 -19.56
C PHE A 165 18.67 -12.35 -19.91
N HIS A 166 19.57 -12.56 -18.94
CA HIS A 166 20.83 -13.29 -19.18
C HIS A 166 20.65 -14.82 -19.22
N GLY A 167 19.67 -15.36 -18.50
CA GLY A 167 19.38 -16.81 -18.51
C GLY A 167 18.85 -17.33 -19.86
N ASN A 168 18.14 -16.50 -20.63
CA ASN A 168 17.63 -16.89 -21.94
C ASN A 168 18.69 -16.86 -23.06
N VAL A 169 19.79 -16.11 -22.91
CA VAL A 169 20.85 -16.05 -23.94
C VAL A 169 21.73 -17.31 -23.92
N LEU A 170 21.85 -17.97 -22.77
CA LEU A 170 22.65 -19.20 -22.62
C LEU A 170 21.94 -20.48 -23.11
N PHE A 171 20.64 -20.43 -23.42
CA PHE A 171 19.91 -21.57 -23.99
C PHE A 171 19.86 -21.56 -25.53
N TYR A 172 20.47 -20.55 -26.18
CA TYR A 172 20.53 -20.41 -27.64
C TYR A 172 21.98 -20.42 -28.19
N LEU A 173 22.94 -20.93 -27.41
CA LEU A 173 24.30 -21.27 -27.84
C LEU A 173 24.56 -22.74 -27.51
#